data_AF-A0A067PB85-F1
#
_entry.id   AF-A0A067PB85-F1
#
_cell.length_a   1.000
_cell.length_b   1.000
_cell.length_c   1.000
_cell.angle_alpha   90.00
_cell.angle_beta   90.00
_cell.angle_gamma   90.00
#
_symmetry.space_group_name_H-M   'P 1'
#
loop_
_entity.id
_entity.type
_entity.pdbx_description
1 polymer ?
#
loop_
_entity_poly.entity_id
_entity_poly.type
_entity_poly.pdbx_seq_one_letter_code
_entity_poly.pdbx_strand_id
1 'polypeptide(L)'
;MSTNIAAQAASPEAEDGVTLTFSALLQYTVPTLTAAGKKSTKRESKSKEFRFKANNDNFVKFLEAFLTAHDESKYRVSARKPFRFKWCCPPRKAKTAALDVEKVEEYQGMLEFLEANECSEKVVIITVDMDNVKKRCTVRASGPDSDDGSGDENEEASDISPLSGLDQRLARWRIKIEKKYSDDSGGFTYIHADGTVQNLTPPAILAWSAALDEGLVTLDYPLNVTSLDPKACKAVLDPRRQQPKPQSGSSDLGHFATIMSSMQTLFSSLTPAPIPLITPLTPTRRAASNEIPSSPPVLSPSHLPRFLRYAQEKVGVQSALSFESQLRNEGMGPDILHEIDNATLMALGISLGDVVRLKKHSLKWWNGPDAK
;
A
#
# COMPACT_ATOMS: atom_id res chain seq x y z
N MET A 1 57.25 23.39 -35.66
CA MET A 1 56.28 22.29 -35.76
C MET A 1 56.95 21.02 -35.28
N SER A 2 56.18 20.13 -34.66
CA SER A 2 56.56 18.87 -33.99
C SER A 2 56.80 19.00 -32.49
N THR A 3 55.66 18.88 -31.83
CA THR A 3 55.32 18.85 -30.41
C THR A 3 55.90 17.65 -29.66
N ASN A 4 56.43 17.94 -28.48
CA ASN A 4 56.64 17.01 -27.37
C ASN A 4 55.34 16.27 -27.02
N ILE A 5 55.36 14.93 -27.08
CA ILE A 5 54.36 14.09 -26.43
C ILE A 5 54.94 13.73 -25.06
N ALA A 6 54.62 14.55 -24.06
CA ALA A 6 54.77 14.15 -22.67
C ALA A 6 53.67 13.11 -22.37
N ALA A 7 54.08 11.86 -22.20
CA ALA A 7 53.26 10.83 -21.60
C ALA A 7 52.96 11.25 -20.15
N GLN A 8 51.81 11.88 -19.94
CA GLN A 8 51.25 12.05 -18.61
C GLN A 8 50.74 10.67 -18.17
N ALA A 9 51.55 9.99 -17.36
CA ALA A 9 51.17 8.80 -16.63
C ALA A 9 49.92 9.14 -15.80
N ALA A 10 48.78 8.57 -16.17
CA ALA A 10 47.61 8.52 -15.30
C ALA A 10 48.00 7.66 -14.09
N SER A 11 48.11 8.33 -12.94
CA SER A 11 48.19 7.68 -11.64
C SER A 11 46.98 6.76 -11.48
N PRO A 12 47.14 5.46 -11.18
CA PRO A 12 46.02 4.63 -10.79
C PRO A 12 45.64 5.08 -9.38
N GLU A 13 44.56 5.86 -9.25
CA GLU A 13 43.83 5.88 -7.99
C GLU A 13 43.45 4.43 -7.73
N ALA A 14 44.16 3.80 -6.79
CA ALA A 14 43.82 2.51 -6.24
C ALA A 14 42.49 2.68 -5.53
N GLU A 15 41.40 2.61 -6.30
CA GLU A 15 40.07 2.53 -5.74
C GLU A 15 39.93 1.16 -5.09
N ASP A 16 40.20 1.08 -3.78
CA ASP A 16 39.90 -0.08 -2.96
C ASP A 16 38.40 -0.39 -3.04
N GLY A 17 38.08 -1.62 -3.42
CA GLY A 17 36.70 -2.10 -3.50
C GLY A 17 36.62 -3.46 -4.18
N VAL A 18 35.74 -4.33 -3.67
CA VAL A 18 35.55 -5.67 -4.20
C VAL A 18 34.46 -5.65 -5.28
N THR A 19 34.79 -6.18 -6.46
CA THR A 19 33.79 -6.35 -7.53
C THR A 19 32.98 -7.60 -7.25
N LEU A 20 31.69 -7.42 -6.99
CA LEU A 20 30.77 -8.49 -6.64
C LEU A 20 29.68 -8.62 -7.69
N THR A 21 29.19 -9.85 -7.87
CA THR A 21 28.01 -10.12 -8.70
C THR A 21 26.79 -10.26 -7.81
N PHE A 22 25.78 -9.42 -8.05
CA PHE A 22 24.54 -9.39 -7.28
C PHE A 22 23.36 -9.89 -8.11
N SER A 23 22.53 -10.75 -7.53
CA SER A 23 21.20 -11.07 -8.03
C SER A 23 20.19 -10.17 -7.35
N ALA A 24 19.75 -9.13 -8.06
CA ALA A 24 18.76 -8.16 -7.63
C ALA A 24 17.34 -8.71 -7.80
N LEU A 25 16.61 -8.82 -6.71
CA LEU A 25 15.24 -9.29 -6.66
C LEU A 25 14.32 -8.18 -6.17
N LEU A 26 13.55 -7.61 -7.10
CA LEU A 26 12.64 -6.51 -6.83
C LEU A 26 11.21 -7.02 -6.71
N GLN A 27 10.60 -6.84 -5.54
CA GLN A 27 9.26 -7.32 -5.22
C GLN A 27 8.21 -6.24 -5.42
N TYR A 28 7.14 -6.56 -6.14
CA TYR A 28 6.00 -5.69 -6.39
C TYR A 28 4.76 -6.25 -5.69
N THR A 29 4.00 -5.37 -5.03
CA THR A 29 2.66 -5.69 -4.54
C THR A 29 1.66 -5.39 -5.66
N VAL A 30 1.07 -6.44 -6.23
CA VAL A 30 0.10 -6.32 -7.33
C VAL A 30 -1.31 -6.56 -6.77
N PRO A 31 -2.28 -5.65 -7.02
CA PRO A 31 -3.68 -5.89 -6.72
C PRO A 31 -4.18 -7.06 -7.55
N THR A 32 -4.76 -8.05 -6.90
CA THR A 32 -5.39 -9.21 -7.54
C THR A 32 -6.80 -9.34 -7.03
N LEU A 33 -7.72 -9.74 -7.92
CA LEU A 33 -9.07 -10.09 -7.50
C LEU A 33 -9.05 -11.55 -7.05
N THR A 34 -9.58 -11.80 -5.86
CA THR A 34 -9.87 -13.18 -5.44
C THR A 34 -11.05 -13.71 -6.23
N ALA A 35 -11.21 -15.04 -6.31
CA ALA A 35 -12.33 -15.69 -6.96
C ALA A 35 -13.72 -15.25 -6.44
N ALA A 36 -13.77 -14.58 -5.29
CA ALA A 36 -14.96 -14.00 -4.67
C ALA A 36 -15.13 -12.48 -4.91
N GLY A 37 -14.36 -11.88 -5.83
CA GLY A 37 -14.44 -10.45 -6.16
C GLY A 37 -13.84 -9.49 -5.13
N LYS A 38 -13.28 -9.98 -4.00
CA LYS A 38 -12.56 -9.15 -3.04
C LYS A 38 -11.16 -8.80 -3.55
N LYS A 39 -10.76 -7.53 -3.38
CA LYS A 39 -9.39 -7.05 -3.62
C LYS A 39 -8.44 -7.75 -2.65
N SER A 40 -7.44 -8.45 -3.18
CA SER A 40 -6.30 -9.02 -2.48
C SER A 40 -5.02 -8.47 -3.10
N THR A 41 -3.88 -8.69 -2.45
CA THR A 41 -2.57 -8.34 -3.00
C THR A 41 -1.69 -9.57 -3.12
N LYS A 42 -1.02 -9.71 -4.27
CA LYS A 42 -0.05 -10.77 -4.54
C LYS A 42 1.32 -10.14 -4.68
N ARG A 43 2.35 -10.76 -4.08
CA ARG A 43 3.74 -10.38 -4.33
C ARG A 43 4.25 -11.03 -5.60
N GLU A 44 4.70 -10.21 -6.54
CA GLU A 44 5.42 -10.64 -7.72
C GLU A 44 6.89 -10.20 -7.60
N SER A 45 7.83 -10.91 -8.22
CA SER A 45 9.25 -10.59 -8.12
C SER A 45 9.89 -10.55 -9.51
N LYS A 46 10.66 -9.50 -9.80
CA LYS A 46 11.53 -9.43 -10.98
C LYS A 46 12.96 -9.64 -10.52
N SER A 47 13.68 -10.56 -11.15
CA SER A 47 15.10 -10.79 -10.90
C SER A 47 15.94 -10.23 -12.04
N LYS A 48 17.02 -9.51 -11.72
CA LYS A 48 18.08 -9.15 -12.66
C LYS A 48 19.42 -9.30 -11.98
N GLU A 49 20.44 -9.68 -12.74
CA GLU A 49 21.81 -9.72 -12.21
C GLU A 49 22.55 -8.46 -12.64
N PHE A 50 23.37 -7.92 -11.74
CA PHE A 50 24.26 -6.81 -12.05
C PHE A 50 25.57 -6.95 -11.28
N ARG A 51 26.64 -6.43 -11.87
CA ARG A 51 27.96 -6.37 -11.22
C ARG A 51 28.18 -4.97 -10.70
N PHE A 52 28.68 -4.88 -9.48
CA PHE A 52 28.96 -3.60 -8.86
C PHE A 52 30.22 -3.71 -8.02
N LYS A 53 31.08 -2.69 -8.12
CA LYS A 53 32.26 -2.57 -7.29
C LYS A 53 31.84 -1.94 -5.97
N ALA A 54 31.66 -2.75 -4.94
CA ALA A 54 31.17 -2.29 -3.65
C ALA A 54 32.34 -1.82 -2.76
N ASN A 55 32.12 -0.73 -2.02
CA ASN A 55 33.07 -0.19 -1.05
C ASN A 55 32.31 0.51 0.08
N ASN A 56 33.01 0.87 1.17
CA ASN A 56 32.37 1.41 2.37
C ASN A 56 31.66 2.77 2.17
N ASP A 57 31.95 3.47 1.08
CA ASP A 57 31.48 4.85 0.81
C ASP A 57 30.45 4.93 -0.31
N ASN A 58 30.15 3.82 -0.98
CA ASN A 58 29.32 3.81 -2.19
C ASN A 58 27.92 3.24 -1.99
N PHE A 59 27.43 3.20 -0.75
CA PHE A 59 26.10 2.73 -0.40
C PHE A 59 24.97 3.34 -1.26
N VAL A 60 24.94 4.67 -1.41
CA VAL A 60 23.90 5.33 -2.22
C VAL A 60 24.04 4.97 -3.70
N LYS A 61 25.27 4.95 -4.23
CA LYS A 61 25.54 4.55 -5.62
C LYS A 61 25.16 3.10 -5.87
N PHE A 62 25.34 2.22 -4.89
CA PHE A 62 24.93 0.82 -4.93
C PHE A 62 23.40 0.70 -5.07
N LEU A 63 22.65 1.44 -4.25
CA LEU A 63 21.19 1.49 -4.31
C LEU A 63 20.68 2.08 -5.65
N GLU A 64 21.35 3.10 -6.18
CA GLU A 64 21.04 3.67 -7.49
C GLU A 64 21.33 2.69 -8.63
N ALA A 65 22.46 1.97 -8.56
CA ALA A 65 22.80 0.92 -9.53
C ALA A 65 21.78 -0.22 -9.52
N PHE A 66 21.30 -0.61 -8.33
CA PHE A 66 20.22 -1.59 -8.19
C PHE A 66 18.93 -1.13 -8.91
N LEU A 67 18.49 0.11 -8.69
CA LEU A 67 17.30 0.65 -9.36
C LEU A 67 17.49 0.79 -10.87
N THR A 68 18.69 1.19 -11.29
CA THR A 68 19.07 1.29 -12.71
C THR A 68 19.02 -0.07 -13.38
N ALA A 69 19.51 -1.13 -12.73
CA ALA A 69 19.42 -2.48 -13.25
C ALA A 69 17.96 -2.87 -13.54
N HIS A 70 17.01 -2.47 -12.70
CA HIS A 70 15.58 -2.74 -12.86
C HIS A 70 14.79 -1.77 -13.75
N ASP A 71 15.45 -0.81 -14.40
CA ASP A 71 14.81 0.25 -15.18
C ASP A 71 13.88 1.15 -14.32
N GLU A 72 14.17 1.27 -13.02
CA GLU A 72 13.39 2.04 -12.04
C GLU A 72 14.12 3.33 -11.60
N SER A 73 14.97 3.88 -12.49
CA SER A 73 15.76 5.09 -12.28
C SER A 73 14.95 6.39 -12.08
N LYS A 74 13.62 6.30 -12.22
CA LYS A 74 12.68 7.37 -11.86
C LYS A 74 12.67 7.66 -10.35
N TYR A 75 13.08 6.71 -9.51
CA TYR A 75 13.19 6.92 -8.07
C TYR A 75 14.59 7.43 -7.71
N ARG A 76 14.66 8.54 -6.97
CA ARG A 76 15.92 9.10 -6.48
C ARG A 76 16.21 8.59 -5.07
N VAL A 77 17.39 7.99 -4.90
CA VAL A 77 17.91 7.59 -3.58
C VAL A 77 18.60 8.80 -2.95
N SER A 78 18.42 8.99 -1.65
CA SER A 78 19.13 10.00 -0.87
C SER A 78 19.80 9.36 0.33
N ALA A 79 20.99 9.84 0.68
CA ALA A 79 21.69 9.42 1.90
C ALA A 79 20.85 9.65 3.17
N ARG A 80 19.93 10.64 3.15
CA ARG A 80 19.06 10.94 4.29
C ARG A 80 17.93 9.92 4.47
N LYS A 81 17.48 9.28 3.39
CA LYS A 81 16.36 8.32 3.38
C LYS A 81 16.63 7.14 2.44
N PRO A 82 17.65 6.31 2.72
CA PRO A 82 17.90 5.11 1.93
C PRO A 82 16.73 4.13 2.06
N PHE A 83 16.46 3.38 0.98
CA PHE A 83 15.52 2.27 1.02
C PHE A 83 16.19 1.03 1.60
N ARG A 84 15.39 0.19 2.26
CA ARG A 84 15.85 -1.00 2.96
C ARG A 84 15.93 -2.17 2.00
N PHE A 85 16.91 -3.05 2.22
CA PHE A 85 17.03 -4.28 1.45
C PHE A 85 17.51 -5.43 2.30
N LYS A 86 17.13 -6.64 1.88
CA LYS A 86 17.60 -7.87 2.51
C LYS A 86 18.65 -8.53 1.63
N TRP A 87 19.69 -9.10 2.21
CA TRP A 87 20.72 -9.79 1.43
C TRP A 87 21.05 -11.18 1.98
N CYS A 88 21.48 -12.08 1.11
CA CYS A 88 22.08 -13.36 1.50
C CYS A 88 23.17 -13.82 0.52
N CYS A 89 24.26 -14.38 1.06
CA CYS A 89 25.28 -15.08 0.28
C CYS A 89 25.07 -16.61 0.39
N PRO A 90 25.03 -17.37 -0.72
CA PRO A 90 25.05 -18.84 -0.71
C PRO A 90 26.28 -19.38 0.03
N PRO A 91 26.22 -20.53 0.75
CA PRO A 91 25.24 -21.62 0.64
C PRO A 91 24.04 -21.51 1.60
N ARG A 92 23.86 -20.39 2.32
CA ARG A 92 22.67 -20.20 3.20
C ARG A 92 21.41 -20.31 2.36
N LYS A 93 20.75 -21.47 2.44
CA LYS A 93 19.48 -21.71 1.75
C LYS A 93 18.40 -20.85 2.41
N ALA A 94 17.66 -20.14 1.57
CA ALA A 94 16.37 -19.50 1.83
C ALA A 94 16.36 -18.10 2.48
N LYS A 95 15.34 -17.34 2.04
CA LYS A 95 14.95 -15.97 2.41
C LYS A 95 14.85 -15.71 3.92
N THR A 96 14.80 -16.74 4.74
CA THR A 96 14.75 -16.70 6.21
C THR A 96 16.09 -16.38 6.86
N ALA A 97 17.20 -16.58 6.17
CA ALA A 97 18.54 -16.21 6.64
C ALA A 97 19.04 -14.88 6.05
N ALA A 98 18.16 -14.13 5.37
CA ALA A 98 18.52 -12.85 4.75
C ALA A 98 18.59 -11.75 5.82
N LEU A 99 19.72 -11.05 5.87
CA LEU A 99 19.95 -9.96 6.81
C LEU A 99 19.37 -8.68 6.23
N ASP A 100 18.69 -7.90 7.07
CA ASP A 100 18.15 -6.59 6.69
C ASP A 100 19.26 -5.54 6.76
N VAL A 101 19.29 -4.64 5.78
CA VAL A 101 20.22 -3.51 5.70
C VAL A 101 19.39 -2.26 5.46
N GLU A 102 19.34 -1.42 6.49
CA GLU A 102 18.63 -0.16 6.52
C GLU A 102 19.57 1.05 6.58
N LYS A 103 20.81 0.85 7.07
CA LYS A 103 21.78 1.92 7.33
C LYS A 103 23.14 1.63 6.69
N VAL A 104 23.98 2.67 6.64
CA VAL A 104 25.31 2.60 6.04
C VAL A 104 26.21 1.65 6.84
N GLU A 105 26.10 1.62 8.17
CA GLU A 105 26.93 0.77 9.02
C GLU A 105 26.65 -0.72 8.78
N GLU A 106 25.39 -1.07 8.55
CA GLU A 106 24.96 -2.44 8.23
C GLU A 106 25.42 -2.85 6.82
N TYR A 107 25.51 -1.89 5.90
CA TYR A 107 26.11 -2.10 4.58
C TYR A 107 27.61 -2.36 4.66
N GLN A 108 28.35 -1.59 5.47
CA GLN A 108 29.77 -1.82 5.70
C GLN A 108 30.00 -3.21 6.33
N GLY A 109 29.21 -3.57 7.35
CA GLY A 109 29.26 -4.91 7.94
C GLY A 109 28.92 -6.03 6.95
N MET A 110 28.03 -5.78 5.98
CA MET A 110 27.81 -6.72 4.87
C MET A 110 29.08 -6.89 4.02
N LEU A 111 29.75 -5.80 3.65
CA LEU A 111 30.98 -5.89 2.83
C LEU A 111 32.10 -6.62 3.56
N GLU A 112 32.33 -6.29 4.82
CA GLU A 112 33.29 -7.01 5.67
C GLU A 112 32.96 -8.51 5.75
N PHE A 113 31.68 -8.87 5.89
CA PHE A 113 31.27 -10.27 5.89
C PHE A 113 31.57 -10.94 4.54
N LEU A 114 31.28 -10.27 3.43
CA LEU A 114 31.50 -10.82 2.09
C LEU A 114 32.98 -11.02 1.79
N GLU A 115 33.84 -10.13 2.27
CA GLU A 115 35.31 -10.26 2.22
C GLU A 115 35.80 -11.41 3.08
N ALA A 116 35.39 -11.46 4.36
CA ALA A 116 35.82 -12.49 5.31
C ALA A 116 35.38 -13.92 4.91
N ASN A 117 34.29 -14.05 4.16
CA ASN A 117 33.74 -15.34 3.74
C ASN A 117 34.03 -15.68 2.26
N GLU A 118 34.92 -14.92 1.60
CA GLU A 118 35.31 -15.12 0.20
C GLU A 118 34.08 -15.28 -0.73
N CYS A 119 33.07 -14.42 -0.54
CA CYS A 119 31.85 -14.44 -1.35
C CYS A 119 32.05 -13.80 -2.74
N SER A 120 33.29 -13.42 -3.11
CA SER A 120 33.62 -12.76 -4.38
C SER A 120 33.29 -13.58 -5.63
N GLU A 121 33.35 -14.91 -5.54
CA GLU A 121 32.98 -15.83 -6.63
C GLU A 121 31.49 -16.21 -6.63
N LYS A 122 30.73 -15.84 -5.60
CA LYS A 122 29.33 -16.23 -5.42
C LYS A 122 28.38 -15.10 -5.78
N VAL A 123 27.21 -15.47 -6.30
CA VAL A 123 26.15 -14.50 -6.57
C VAL A 123 25.44 -14.14 -5.25
N VAL A 124 25.60 -12.90 -4.80
CA VAL A 124 24.93 -12.38 -3.60
C VAL A 124 23.50 -12.00 -3.97
N ILE A 125 22.51 -12.55 -3.26
CA ILE A 125 21.10 -12.28 -3.56
C ILE A 125 20.65 -11.09 -2.72
N ILE A 126 20.05 -10.09 -3.36
CA ILE A 126 19.55 -8.88 -2.72
C ILE A 126 18.07 -8.75 -3.04
N THR A 127 17.24 -8.61 -2.02
CA THR A 127 15.79 -8.50 -2.13
C THR A 127 15.33 -7.13 -1.66
N VAL A 128 14.62 -6.41 -2.52
CA VAL A 128 14.07 -5.08 -2.25
C VAL A 128 12.56 -5.10 -2.45
N ASP A 129 11.84 -4.49 -1.52
CA ASP A 129 10.40 -4.29 -1.63
C ASP A 129 10.11 -2.94 -2.31
N MET A 130 9.43 -2.95 -3.45
CA MET A 130 9.11 -1.74 -4.21
C MET A 130 8.22 -0.78 -3.42
N ASP A 131 7.39 -1.27 -2.50
CA ASP A 131 6.58 -0.38 -1.66
C ASP A 131 7.46 0.37 -0.65
N ASN A 132 8.59 -0.21 -0.23
CA ASN A 132 9.60 0.50 0.56
C ASN A 132 10.28 1.59 -0.28
N VAL A 133 10.68 1.27 -1.52
CA VAL A 133 11.27 2.24 -2.46
C VAL A 133 10.34 3.42 -2.68
N LYS A 134 9.06 3.18 -2.98
CA LYS A 134 8.05 4.23 -3.19
C LYS A 134 7.84 5.12 -1.97
N LYS A 135 7.89 4.55 -0.76
CA LYS A 135 7.71 5.30 0.49
C LYS A 135 8.91 6.18 0.83
N ARG A 136 10.13 5.75 0.48
CA ARG A 136 11.37 6.42 0.90
C ARG A 136 12.04 7.26 -0.18
N CYS A 137 11.86 6.90 -1.45
CA CYS A 137 12.46 7.60 -2.59
C CYS A 137 11.46 8.57 -3.22
N THR A 138 11.93 9.77 -3.54
CA THR A 138 11.14 10.72 -4.32
C THR A 138 11.18 10.34 -5.80
N VAL A 139 10.05 10.51 -6.48
CA VAL A 139 10.01 10.39 -7.94
C VAL A 139 10.70 11.61 -8.52
N ARG A 140 11.66 11.42 -9.44
CA ARG A 140 12.25 12.50 -10.22
C ARG A 140 11.12 13.18 -10.99
N ALA A 141 10.68 14.34 -10.52
CA ALA A 141 9.87 15.23 -11.33
C ALA A 141 10.73 15.65 -12.51
N SER A 142 10.24 15.48 -13.73
CA SER A 142 10.87 16.02 -14.93
C SER A 142 10.78 17.55 -14.89
N GLY A 143 11.69 18.21 -14.18
CA GLY A 143 11.75 19.66 -13.99
C GLY A 143 13.02 20.05 -13.22
N PRO A 144 13.61 21.22 -13.52
CA PRO A 144 14.98 21.55 -13.10
C PRO A 144 15.08 21.74 -11.58
N ASP A 145 16.27 21.45 -11.07
CA ASP A 145 16.71 21.53 -9.68
C ASP A 145 15.95 22.54 -8.82
N SER A 146 15.34 22.03 -7.75
CA SER A 146 15.12 22.80 -6.54
C SER A 146 15.47 21.90 -5.36
N ASP A 147 16.73 22.06 -4.95
CA ASP A 147 17.23 21.67 -3.65
C ASP A 147 16.49 22.51 -2.61
N ASP A 148 15.52 21.92 -1.93
CA ASP A 148 15.02 22.49 -0.68
C ASP A 148 14.81 21.37 0.34
N GLY A 149 15.82 21.25 1.21
CA GLY A 149 15.79 20.41 2.37
C GLY A 149 14.98 21.05 3.47
N SER A 150 13.74 20.62 3.62
CA SER A 150 12.97 20.81 4.86
C SER A 150 12.56 19.44 5.40
N GLY A 151 13.35 18.96 6.35
CA GLY A 151 12.90 17.93 7.27
C GLY A 151 11.94 18.58 8.26
N ASP A 152 10.67 18.20 8.22
CA ASP A 152 9.78 18.35 9.37
C ASP A 152 9.14 16.99 9.62
N GLU A 153 9.40 16.49 10.82
CA GLU A 153 8.97 15.22 11.36
C GLU A 153 7.48 15.35 11.70
N ASN A 154 6.64 14.50 11.10
CA ASN A 154 5.45 14.02 11.79
C ASN A 154 4.95 12.73 11.13
N GLU A 155 5.34 11.60 11.71
CA GLU A 155 4.60 10.35 11.56
C GLU A 155 3.31 10.49 12.38
N GLU A 156 2.18 10.64 11.70
CA GLU A 156 0.91 9.94 11.98
C GLU A 156 -0.20 10.59 11.14
N ALA A 157 -0.52 9.95 10.02
CA ALA A 157 -1.83 10.07 9.39
C ALA A 157 -2.06 8.82 8.55
N SER A 158 -2.57 7.80 9.24
CA SER A 158 -3.66 6.93 8.82
C SER A 158 -3.87 6.77 7.31
N ASP A 159 -3.61 5.54 6.88
CA ASP A 159 -4.11 4.90 5.68
C ASP A 159 -5.61 5.21 5.42
N ILE A 160 -5.88 6.22 4.58
CA ILE A 160 -7.23 6.47 4.05
C ILE A 160 -7.12 6.85 2.57
N SER A 161 -7.26 5.83 1.71
CA SER A 161 -7.76 5.89 0.33
C SER A 161 -7.05 6.84 -0.67
N PRO A 162 -7.15 6.59 -1.98
CA PRO A 162 -6.64 7.52 -3.00
C PRO A 162 -7.60 8.72 -3.07
N LEU A 163 -7.51 9.62 -2.10
CA LEU A 163 -8.11 10.94 -2.18
C LEU A 163 -7.51 11.67 -3.39
N SER A 164 -8.34 12.43 -4.09
CA SER A 164 -7.91 13.12 -5.31
C SER A 164 -6.73 14.05 -4.97
N GLY A 165 -5.85 14.32 -5.95
CA GLY A 165 -4.67 15.16 -5.69
C GLY A 165 -5.02 16.55 -5.12
N LEU A 166 -6.26 17.02 -5.31
CA LEU A 166 -6.78 18.25 -4.72
C LEU A 166 -7.05 18.09 -3.22
N ASP A 167 -7.73 17.01 -2.81
CA ASP A 167 -8.02 16.72 -1.40
C ASP A 167 -6.73 16.59 -0.57
N GLN A 168 -5.69 15.99 -1.15
CA GLN A 168 -4.39 15.88 -0.48
C GLN A 168 -3.71 17.24 -0.28
N ARG A 169 -3.83 18.17 -1.23
CA ARG A 169 -3.28 19.53 -1.08
C ARG A 169 -4.07 20.34 -0.06
N LEU A 170 -5.41 20.26 -0.09
CA LEU A 170 -6.27 20.89 0.90
C LEU A 170 -5.99 20.36 2.32
N ALA A 171 -5.75 19.05 2.47
CA ALA A 171 -5.39 18.45 3.75
C ALA A 171 -4.05 18.98 4.27
N ARG A 172 -3.03 19.15 3.41
CA ARG A 172 -1.75 19.75 3.80
C ARG A 172 -1.91 21.18 4.29
N TRP A 173 -2.71 21.99 3.60
CA TRP A 173 -2.99 23.36 4.02
C TRP A 173 -3.75 23.42 5.34
N ARG A 174 -4.73 22.53 5.52
CA ARG A 174 -5.47 22.40 6.78
C ARG A 174 -4.54 22.11 7.96
N ILE A 175 -3.64 21.15 7.83
CA ILE A 175 -2.66 20.82 8.87
C ILE A 175 -1.77 22.03 9.20
N LYS A 176 -1.35 22.80 8.18
CA LYS A 176 -0.54 24.01 8.39
C LYS A 176 -1.29 25.11 9.14
N ILE A 177 -2.58 25.32 8.83
CA ILE A 177 -3.42 26.29 9.53
C ILE A 177 -3.65 25.85 10.98
N GLU A 178 -4.03 24.59 11.19
CA GLU A 178 -4.28 24.03 12.53
C GLU A 178 -3.02 24.09 13.41
N LYS A 179 -1.84 23.73 12.88
CA LYS A 179 -0.55 23.82 13.62
C LYS A 179 -0.19 25.25 14.01
N LYS A 180 -0.51 26.23 13.17
CA LYS A 180 -0.14 27.63 13.39
C LYS A 180 -1.08 28.38 14.34
N TYR A 181 -2.37 28.03 14.30
CA TYR A 181 -3.42 28.76 15.00
C TYR A 181 -4.10 27.96 16.11
N SER A 182 -3.50 26.83 16.53
CA SER A 182 -3.94 26.11 17.72
C SER A 182 -3.72 26.97 18.97
N ASP A 183 -4.74 27.05 19.82
CA ASP A 183 -4.64 27.65 21.15
C ASP A 183 -4.37 26.58 22.22
N ASP A 184 -3.98 27.02 23.43
CA ASP A 184 -3.70 26.15 24.59
C ASP A 184 -4.95 25.43 25.12
N SER A 185 -6.15 25.84 24.67
CA SER A 185 -7.43 25.22 25.02
C SER A 185 -7.88 24.15 24.00
N GLY A 186 -7.06 23.87 22.99
CA GLY A 186 -7.36 22.91 21.93
C GLY A 186 -8.36 23.43 20.88
N GLY A 187 -8.67 24.72 20.91
CA GLY A 187 -9.37 25.45 19.87
C GLY A 187 -8.42 26.03 18.83
N PHE A 188 -8.98 26.68 17.81
CA PHE A 188 -8.21 27.37 16.78
C PHE A 188 -8.63 28.84 16.75
N THR A 189 -7.68 29.76 16.92
CA THR A 189 -7.97 31.19 16.95
C THR A 189 -6.99 31.99 16.08
N TYR A 190 -7.52 32.97 15.36
CA TYR A 190 -6.75 33.92 14.56
C TYR A 190 -6.89 35.31 15.15
N ILE A 191 -5.77 36.02 15.31
CA ILE A 191 -5.75 37.41 15.77
C ILE A 191 -5.53 38.30 14.55
N HIS A 192 -6.52 39.13 14.24
CA HIS A 192 -6.45 40.10 13.16
C HIS A 192 -5.46 41.22 13.49
N ALA A 193 -5.01 41.95 12.46
CA ALA A 193 -4.11 43.08 12.61
C ALA A 193 -4.72 44.24 13.44
N ASP A 194 -6.05 44.28 13.58
CA ASP A 194 -6.79 45.22 14.43
C ASP A 194 -6.89 44.77 15.90
N GLY A 195 -6.31 43.61 16.23
CA GLY A 195 -6.33 43.01 17.57
C GLY A 195 -7.60 42.20 17.88
N THR A 196 -8.52 42.02 16.92
CA THR A 196 -9.71 41.19 17.12
C THR A 196 -9.37 39.70 17.05
N VAL A 197 -9.91 38.91 17.98
CA VAL A 197 -9.71 37.45 18.02
C VAL A 197 -10.90 36.77 17.34
N GLN A 198 -10.63 35.95 16.33
CA GLN A 198 -11.62 35.17 15.61
C GLN A 198 -11.40 33.67 15.84
N ASN A 199 -12.44 32.96 16.28
CA ASN A 199 -12.40 31.51 16.38
C ASN A 199 -12.50 30.88 14.98
N LEU A 200 -11.50 30.08 14.62
CA LEU A 200 -11.44 29.32 13.37
C LEU A 200 -12.25 28.03 13.51
N THR A 201 -13.47 28.06 12.99
CA THR A 201 -14.31 26.86 12.89
C THR A 201 -13.79 25.93 11.78
N PRO A 202 -14.03 24.60 11.84
CA PRO A 202 -13.60 23.67 10.80
C PRO A 202 -14.03 24.07 9.37
N PRO A 203 -15.25 24.62 9.12
CA PRO A 203 -15.61 25.16 7.81
C PRO A 203 -14.77 26.36 7.37
N ALA A 204 -14.39 27.25 8.29
CA ALA A 204 -13.53 28.39 7.98
C ALA A 204 -12.10 27.94 7.63
N ILE A 205 -11.57 26.93 8.31
CA ILE A 205 -10.28 26.32 8.00
C ILE A 205 -10.29 25.68 6.60
N LEU A 206 -11.40 25.02 6.22
CA LEU A 206 -11.56 24.46 4.87
C LEU A 206 -11.66 25.53 3.78
N ALA A 207 -12.38 26.63 4.03
CA ALA A 207 -12.45 27.74 3.08
C ALA A 207 -11.08 28.43 2.90
N TRP A 208 -10.33 28.59 4.00
CA TRP A 208 -8.98 29.13 3.97
C TRP A 208 -8.00 28.18 3.26
N SER A 209 -8.08 26.87 3.50
CA SER A 209 -7.21 25.91 2.82
C SER A 209 -7.45 25.88 1.30
N ALA A 210 -8.69 26.06 0.85
CA ALA A 210 -9.00 26.20 -0.57
C ALA A 210 -8.43 27.50 -1.16
N ALA A 211 -8.60 28.63 -0.48
CA ALA A 211 -8.06 29.91 -0.93
C ALA A 211 -6.52 29.93 -0.98
N LEU A 212 -5.85 29.17 -0.09
CA LEU A 212 -4.39 28.97 -0.12
C LEU A 212 -3.94 28.14 -1.33
N ASP A 213 -4.68 27.09 -1.70
CA ASP A 213 -4.37 26.27 -2.88
C ASP A 213 -4.55 27.09 -4.18
N GLU A 214 -5.54 27.99 -4.20
CA GLU A 214 -5.77 28.92 -5.31
C GLU A 214 -4.82 30.13 -5.32
N GLY A 215 -4.00 30.31 -4.28
CA GLY A 215 -3.06 31.43 -4.16
C GLY A 215 -3.71 32.79 -3.92
N LEU A 216 -4.98 32.81 -3.50
CA LEU A 216 -5.76 34.03 -3.25
C LEU A 216 -5.44 34.68 -1.90
N VAL A 217 -4.87 33.92 -0.98
CA VAL A 217 -4.52 34.34 0.39
C VAL A 217 -3.17 33.79 0.79
N THR A 218 -2.62 34.31 1.87
CA THR A 218 -1.39 33.78 2.48
C THR A 218 -1.70 33.15 3.82
N LEU A 219 -0.74 32.40 4.37
CA LEU A 219 -0.88 31.76 5.68
C LEU A 219 -0.97 32.79 6.82
N ASP A 220 -0.45 34.01 6.61
CA ASP A 220 -0.47 35.12 7.56
C ASP A 220 -1.66 36.05 7.40
N TYR A 221 -2.28 36.06 6.23
CA TYR A 221 -3.36 36.99 5.90
C TYR A 221 -4.55 36.24 5.30
N PRO A 222 -5.48 35.74 6.14
CA PRO A 222 -6.74 35.23 5.64
C PRO A 222 -7.49 36.36 4.92
N LEU A 223 -8.22 36.02 3.85
CA LEU A 223 -9.25 36.92 3.33
C LEU A 223 -10.14 37.31 4.52
N ASN A 224 -10.43 38.60 4.68
CA ASN A 224 -11.47 39.05 5.60
C ASN A 224 -12.80 38.46 5.13
N VAL A 225 -13.12 37.25 5.57
CA VAL A 225 -14.29 36.50 5.12
C VAL A 225 -15.53 37.02 5.85
N THR A 226 -15.87 38.29 5.62
CA THR A 226 -17.22 38.82 5.87
C THR A 226 -18.26 38.15 4.97
N SER A 227 -17.87 37.28 4.03
CA SER A 227 -18.76 36.45 3.20
C SER A 227 -19.20 35.13 3.86
N LEU A 228 -18.80 34.84 5.10
CA LEU A 228 -19.28 33.68 5.88
C LEU A 228 -20.49 34.04 6.75
N ASP A 229 -21.52 34.66 6.17
CA ASP A 229 -22.86 34.57 6.78
C ASP A 229 -23.32 33.10 6.59
N PRO A 230 -23.55 32.33 7.66
CA PRO A 230 -24.03 30.95 7.57
C PRO A 230 -25.38 30.82 6.83
N LYS A 231 -26.11 31.94 6.63
CA LYS A 231 -27.30 31.98 5.78
C LYS A 231 -26.99 31.97 4.27
N ALA A 232 -25.84 32.49 3.84
CA ALA A 232 -25.43 32.52 2.43
C ALA A 232 -24.84 31.17 1.98
N CYS A 233 -24.09 30.47 2.84
CA CYS A 233 -23.45 29.19 2.47
C CYS A 233 -24.42 28.00 2.37
N LYS A 234 -25.59 28.03 3.03
CA LYS A 234 -26.62 26.99 2.87
C LYS A 234 -27.23 26.94 1.47
N ALA A 235 -27.14 28.02 0.70
CA ALA A 235 -27.68 28.06 -0.67
C ALA A 235 -26.80 27.34 -1.70
N VAL A 236 -25.52 27.13 -1.40
CA VAL A 236 -24.53 26.57 -2.35
C VAL A 236 -24.39 25.05 -2.23
N LEU A 237 -24.86 24.45 -1.13
CA LEU A 237 -24.72 23.01 -0.84
C LEU A 237 -25.97 22.16 -1.14
N ASP A 238 -27.01 22.72 -1.76
CA ASP A 238 -28.20 21.93 -2.15
C ASP A 238 -28.14 21.53 -3.64
N PRO A 239 -27.92 20.24 -3.99
CA PRO A 239 -27.91 19.77 -5.37
C PRO A 239 -29.29 19.89 -6.05
N ARG A 240 -30.36 20.17 -5.29
CA ARG A 240 -31.74 20.15 -5.80
C ARG A 240 -32.25 21.50 -6.30
N ARG A 241 -31.41 22.52 -6.40
CA ARG A 241 -31.85 23.86 -6.86
C ARG A 241 -31.09 24.46 -8.04
N GLN A 242 -30.44 23.65 -8.88
CA GLN A 242 -30.23 24.02 -10.27
C GLN A 242 -31.54 23.84 -11.06
N GLN A 243 -32.53 24.66 -10.75
CA GLN A 243 -33.58 24.97 -11.72
C GLN A 243 -33.38 26.40 -12.20
N PRO A 244 -33.13 26.63 -13.49
CA PRO A 244 -33.27 27.95 -14.07
C PRO A 244 -34.76 28.31 -14.15
N LYS A 245 -35.11 29.54 -13.77
CA LYS A 245 -36.43 30.14 -13.98
C LYS A 245 -36.29 31.38 -14.90
N PRO A 246 -37.34 31.82 -15.57
CA PRO A 246 -37.64 31.49 -16.96
C PRO A 246 -37.36 32.67 -17.90
N GLN A 247 -36.91 32.40 -19.12
CA GLN A 247 -37.11 33.32 -20.24
C GLN A 247 -37.70 32.56 -21.43
N SER A 248 -38.71 33.22 -22.01
CA SER A 248 -39.62 32.71 -23.02
C SER A 248 -38.95 32.53 -24.37
N GLY A 249 -39.33 31.46 -25.08
CA GLY A 249 -39.37 31.42 -26.54
C GLY A 249 -38.20 30.75 -27.26
N SER A 250 -38.25 29.43 -27.42
CA SER A 250 -38.17 28.76 -28.74
C SER A 250 -38.26 27.24 -28.57
N SER A 251 -38.98 26.61 -29.49
CA SER A 251 -39.41 25.21 -29.45
C SER A 251 -38.32 24.25 -29.93
N ASP A 252 -37.68 23.52 -29.01
CA ASP A 252 -36.80 22.37 -29.34
C ASP A 252 -37.26 21.02 -28.76
N LEU A 253 -38.36 21.00 -28.01
CA LEU A 253 -38.91 19.75 -27.48
C LEU A 253 -39.74 18.96 -28.52
N GLY A 254 -40.22 19.62 -29.57
CA GLY A 254 -40.93 18.98 -30.68
C GLY A 254 -40.03 18.09 -31.54
N HIS A 255 -38.79 18.53 -31.81
CA HIS A 255 -37.84 17.80 -32.65
C HIS A 255 -37.41 16.47 -32.02
N PHE A 256 -37.27 16.41 -30.69
CA PHE A 256 -36.91 15.18 -29.98
C PHE A 256 -38.04 14.13 -29.98
N ALA A 257 -39.30 14.55 -29.94
CA ALA A 257 -40.46 13.65 -30.01
C ALA A 257 -40.63 13.03 -31.42
N THR A 258 -40.28 13.78 -32.48
CA THR A 258 -40.28 13.29 -33.87
C THR A 258 -39.15 12.28 -34.10
N ILE A 259 -37.96 12.51 -33.51
CA ILE A 259 -36.83 11.57 -33.62
C ILE A 259 -37.14 10.25 -32.91
N MET A 260 -37.69 10.29 -31.70
CA MET A 260 -38.08 9.07 -30.96
C MET A 260 -39.17 8.26 -31.66
N SER A 261 -40.16 8.91 -32.30
CA SER A 261 -41.21 8.20 -33.06
C SER A 261 -40.70 7.57 -34.36
N SER A 262 -39.65 8.11 -34.97
CA SER A 262 -39.03 7.55 -36.18
C SER A 262 -38.19 6.30 -35.93
N MET A 263 -37.70 6.10 -34.70
CA MET A 263 -36.97 4.88 -34.34
C MET A 263 -37.91 3.70 -34.00
N GLN A 264 -39.12 3.96 -33.52
CA GLN A 264 -40.10 2.91 -33.23
C GLN A 264 -40.71 2.27 -34.47
N THR A 265 -40.71 2.96 -35.61
CA THR A 265 -41.24 2.45 -36.89
C THR A 265 -40.27 1.52 -37.64
N LEU A 266 -38.98 1.50 -37.28
CA LEU A 266 -37.98 0.61 -37.90
C LEU A 266 -37.89 -0.78 -37.23
N PHE A 267 -38.45 -0.94 -36.02
CA PHE A 267 -38.45 -2.23 -35.31
C PHE A 267 -39.72 -3.07 -35.51
N SER A 268 -40.73 -2.54 -36.20
CA SER A 268 -42.01 -3.23 -36.43
C SER A 268 -42.08 -4.03 -37.74
N SER A 269 -41.00 -4.15 -38.52
CA SER A 269 -41.03 -4.77 -39.86
C SER A 269 -40.38 -6.15 -39.99
N LEU A 270 -40.20 -6.91 -38.89
CA LEU A 270 -39.72 -8.30 -38.96
C LEU A 270 -40.52 -9.21 -38.04
N THR A 271 -41.81 -9.35 -38.34
CA THR A 271 -42.59 -10.53 -37.98
C THR A 271 -43.15 -11.17 -39.25
N PRO A 272 -42.97 -12.48 -39.45
CA PRO A 272 -44.02 -13.32 -39.97
C PRO A 272 -44.62 -14.13 -38.82
N ALA A 273 -45.95 -14.18 -38.79
CA ALA A 273 -46.78 -14.89 -37.82
C ALA A 273 -46.90 -16.40 -38.15
N PRO A 274 -47.90 -17.14 -37.63
CA PRO A 274 -47.84 -17.92 -36.38
C PRO A 274 -48.12 -19.43 -36.61
N ILE A 275 -47.82 -20.32 -35.65
CA ILE A 275 -48.43 -21.68 -35.50
C ILE A 275 -47.97 -22.31 -34.14
N PRO A 276 -48.73 -23.26 -33.54
CA PRO A 276 -49.18 -23.13 -32.15
C PRO A 276 -48.55 -24.05 -31.09
N LEU A 277 -48.73 -23.61 -29.84
CA LEU A 277 -49.03 -24.34 -28.60
C LEU A 277 -48.49 -25.78 -28.43
N ILE A 278 -47.37 -25.94 -27.71
CA ILE A 278 -47.05 -27.15 -26.93
C ILE A 278 -46.28 -26.75 -25.66
N THR A 279 -46.86 -26.99 -24.48
CA THR A 279 -46.18 -27.04 -23.17
C THR A 279 -45.32 -28.30 -23.09
N PRO A 280 -44.11 -28.28 -22.47
CA PRO A 280 -43.98 -29.02 -21.21
C PRO A 280 -42.89 -28.54 -20.21
N LEU A 281 -43.22 -28.75 -18.93
CA LEU A 281 -42.40 -29.24 -17.80
C LEU A 281 -41.03 -28.63 -17.47
N THR A 282 -41.04 -27.96 -16.32
CA THR A 282 -39.93 -27.67 -15.41
C THR A 282 -39.16 -28.94 -14.99
N PRO A 283 -37.81 -28.96 -15.02
CA PRO A 283 -37.04 -29.92 -14.25
C PRO A 283 -36.59 -29.32 -12.93
N THR A 284 -37.11 -29.89 -11.84
CA THR A 284 -36.56 -29.86 -10.49
C THR A 284 -35.09 -30.28 -10.50
N ARG A 285 -34.16 -29.36 -10.18
CA ARG A 285 -32.74 -29.71 -10.01
C ARG A 285 -32.52 -30.25 -8.60
N ARG A 286 -32.44 -31.58 -8.56
CA ARG A 286 -31.93 -32.44 -7.48
C ARG A 286 -30.61 -31.89 -6.91
N ALA A 287 -30.56 -31.67 -5.60
CA ALA A 287 -29.32 -31.42 -4.87
C ALA A 287 -28.50 -32.72 -4.85
N ALA A 288 -27.47 -32.78 -5.69
CA ALA A 288 -26.39 -33.74 -5.55
C ALA A 288 -25.24 -33.03 -4.82
N SER A 289 -24.92 -33.56 -3.64
CA SER A 289 -23.76 -33.25 -2.84
C SER A 289 -22.48 -33.57 -3.63
N ASN A 290 -21.97 -32.58 -4.36
CA ASN A 290 -20.57 -32.57 -4.75
C ASN A 290 -19.84 -31.68 -3.75
N GLU A 291 -19.07 -32.30 -2.87
CA GLU A 291 -18.08 -31.63 -2.03
C GLU A 291 -17.06 -30.96 -2.95
N ILE A 292 -17.30 -29.69 -3.25
CA ILE A 292 -16.30 -28.82 -3.85
C ILE A 292 -15.33 -28.46 -2.71
N PRO A 293 -14.01 -28.69 -2.85
CA PRO A 293 -13.04 -28.22 -1.87
C PRO A 293 -13.09 -26.69 -1.88
N SER A 294 -13.81 -26.17 -0.90
CA SER A 294 -14.07 -24.76 -0.75
C SER A 294 -12.84 -24.09 -0.14
N SER A 295 -12.47 -22.95 -0.72
CA SER A 295 -11.27 -22.18 -0.38
C SER A 295 -11.09 -21.99 1.13
N PRO A 296 -9.85 -22.05 1.64
CA PRO A 296 -9.58 -21.85 3.06
C PRO A 296 -10.05 -20.45 3.52
N PRO A 297 -10.58 -20.33 4.75
CA PRO A 297 -11.03 -19.07 5.31
C PRO A 297 -9.87 -18.06 5.39
N VAL A 298 -10.15 -16.78 5.14
CA VAL A 298 -9.14 -15.70 5.22
C VAL A 298 -8.73 -15.52 6.69
N LEU A 299 -7.42 -15.49 6.97
CA LEU A 299 -6.88 -15.30 8.32
C LEU A 299 -7.47 -14.06 9.00
N SER A 300 -8.37 -14.29 9.95
CA SER A 300 -8.93 -13.25 10.81
C SER A 300 -8.35 -13.40 12.21
N PRO A 301 -8.05 -12.30 12.93
CA PRO A 301 -7.61 -12.32 14.33
C PRO A 301 -8.56 -13.07 15.30
N SER A 302 -9.76 -13.41 14.83
CA SER A 302 -10.80 -14.14 15.57
C SER A 302 -10.76 -15.67 15.41
N HIS A 303 -9.84 -16.24 14.62
CA HIS A 303 -9.84 -17.68 14.32
C HIS A 303 -9.18 -18.55 15.40
N LEU A 304 -8.11 -18.08 16.04
CA LEU A 304 -7.42 -18.82 17.10
C LEU A 304 -8.32 -19.08 18.33
N PRO A 305 -9.04 -18.08 18.90
CA PRO A 305 -9.93 -18.32 20.03
C PRO A 305 -11.08 -19.29 19.68
N ARG A 306 -11.59 -19.20 18.44
CA ARG A 306 -12.70 -20.04 17.96
C ARG A 306 -12.26 -21.49 17.76
N PHE A 307 -11.07 -21.69 17.21
CA PHE A 307 -10.46 -23.02 17.09
C PHE A 307 -10.17 -23.64 18.46
N LEU A 308 -9.63 -22.88 19.42
CA LEU A 308 -9.32 -23.41 20.75
C LEU A 308 -10.59 -23.81 21.51
N ARG A 309 -11.69 -23.05 21.38
CA ARG A 309 -12.99 -23.46 21.91
C ARG A 309 -13.48 -24.78 21.28
N TYR A 310 -13.34 -24.90 19.95
CA TYR A 310 -13.65 -26.16 19.26
C TYR A 310 -12.76 -27.33 19.75
N ALA A 311 -11.46 -27.09 19.94
CA ALA A 311 -10.54 -28.10 20.41
C ALA A 311 -10.90 -28.58 21.83
N GLN A 312 -11.33 -27.67 22.70
CA GLN A 312 -11.76 -28.00 24.05
C GLN A 312 -13.08 -28.78 24.07
N GLU A 313 -14.08 -28.35 23.30
CA GLU A 313 -15.44 -28.93 23.34
C GLU A 313 -15.61 -30.19 22.49
N LYS A 314 -14.92 -30.29 21.34
CA LYS A 314 -15.13 -31.35 20.34
C LYS A 314 -13.95 -32.31 20.21
N VAL A 315 -12.73 -31.85 20.48
CA VAL A 315 -11.51 -32.65 20.36
C VAL A 315 -11.04 -33.18 21.72
N GLY A 316 -11.49 -32.57 22.82
CA GLY A 316 -11.15 -32.96 24.17
C GLY A 316 -9.74 -32.55 24.57
N VAL A 317 -9.25 -31.41 24.07
CA VAL A 317 -8.00 -30.79 24.52
C VAL A 317 -8.25 -30.06 25.83
N GLN A 318 -7.55 -30.45 26.89
CA GLN A 318 -7.75 -29.83 28.20
C GLN A 318 -7.21 -28.40 28.21
N SER A 319 -8.01 -27.48 28.76
CA SER A 319 -7.62 -26.07 28.91
C SER A 319 -7.13 -25.42 27.61
N ALA A 320 -7.68 -25.78 26.45
CA ALA A 320 -7.19 -25.26 25.15
C ALA A 320 -7.14 -23.72 25.11
N LEU A 321 -8.09 -23.05 25.76
CA LEU A 321 -8.14 -21.57 25.86
C LEU A 321 -6.99 -20.97 26.68
N SER A 322 -6.37 -21.70 27.63
CA SER A 322 -5.23 -21.16 28.40
C SER A 322 -3.97 -21.00 27.54
N PHE A 323 -3.88 -21.72 26.42
CA PHE A 323 -2.76 -21.63 25.48
C PHE A 323 -2.95 -20.51 24.45
N GLU A 324 -4.07 -19.79 24.45
CA GLU A 324 -4.37 -18.77 23.43
C GLU A 324 -3.32 -17.66 23.40
N SER A 325 -2.95 -17.12 24.56
CA SER A 325 -1.98 -16.02 24.65
C SER A 325 -0.60 -16.44 24.15
N GLN A 326 -0.16 -17.65 24.52
CA GLN A 326 1.11 -18.22 24.11
C GLN A 326 1.16 -18.46 22.60
N LEU A 327 0.12 -19.11 22.04
CA LEU A 327 0.02 -19.35 20.61
C LEU A 327 -0.08 -18.04 19.82
N ARG A 328 -0.81 -17.04 20.33
CA ARG A 328 -0.91 -15.72 19.71
C ARG A 328 0.42 -14.97 19.70
N ASN A 329 1.15 -15.00 20.81
CA ASN A 329 2.45 -14.32 20.95
C ASN A 329 3.50 -14.90 20.00
N GLU A 330 3.46 -16.21 19.77
CA GLU A 330 4.32 -16.91 18.82
C GLU A 330 3.80 -16.86 17.36
N GLY A 331 2.69 -16.16 17.10
CA GLY A 331 2.07 -16.08 15.77
C GLY A 331 1.51 -17.41 15.25
N MET A 332 1.26 -18.37 16.13
CA MET A 332 0.79 -19.72 15.82
C MET A 332 -0.74 -19.76 15.66
N GLY A 333 -1.20 -19.74 14.41
CA GLY A 333 -2.61 -19.89 14.06
C GLY A 333 -3.04 -21.34 13.77
N PRO A 334 -4.36 -21.61 13.71
CA PRO A 334 -4.90 -22.91 13.30
C PRO A 334 -4.56 -23.31 11.86
N ASP A 335 -4.15 -22.37 11.03
CA ASP A 335 -3.67 -22.60 9.66
C ASP A 335 -2.28 -23.27 9.64
N ILE A 336 -1.35 -22.82 10.48
CA ILE A 336 0.04 -23.30 10.49
C ILE A 336 0.32 -24.34 11.59
N LEU A 337 -0.61 -24.56 12.52
CA LEU A 337 -0.45 -25.50 13.65
C LEU A 337 0.02 -26.90 13.21
N HIS A 338 -0.43 -27.39 12.05
CA HIS A 338 -0.04 -28.68 11.52
C HIS A 338 1.43 -28.75 11.02
N GLU A 339 2.01 -27.61 10.64
CA GLU A 339 3.39 -27.49 10.13
C GLU A 339 4.42 -27.28 11.25
N ILE A 340 3.98 -26.86 12.45
CA ILE A 340 4.86 -26.58 13.59
C ILE A 340 5.35 -27.88 14.23
N ASP A 341 6.64 -27.94 14.57
CA ASP A 341 7.23 -29.09 15.26
C ASP A 341 6.61 -29.35 16.63
N ASN A 342 6.46 -30.64 16.97
CA ASN A 342 5.87 -31.04 18.25
C ASN A 342 6.71 -30.52 19.43
N ALA A 343 8.03 -30.43 19.28
CA ALA A 343 8.94 -29.91 20.30
C ALA A 343 8.63 -28.45 20.66
N THR A 344 8.32 -27.62 19.67
CA THR A 344 7.98 -26.20 19.85
C THR A 344 6.66 -26.04 20.61
N LEU A 345 5.64 -26.84 20.27
CA LEU A 345 4.35 -26.81 20.97
C LEU A 345 4.44 -27.36 22.40
N MET A 346 5.31 -28.34 22.64
CA MET A 346 5.59 -28.83 24.00
C MET A 346 6.35 -27.80 24.84
N ALA A 347 7.21 -26.98 24.24
CA ALA A 347 7.90 -25.88 24.94
C ALA A 347 6.92 -24.82 25.49
N LEU A 348 5.72 -24.72 24.91
CA LEU A 348 4.62 -23.88 25.42
C LEU A 348 3.86 -24.51 26.60
N GLY A 349 4.25 -25.71 27.04
CA GLY A 349 3.60 -26.43 28.14
C GLY A 349 2.38 -27.25 27.71
N ILE A 350 2.17 -27.47 26.41
CA ILE A 350 1.10 -28.32 25.89
C ILE A 350 1.53 -29.78 25.97
N SER A 351 0.67 -30.65 26.50
CA SER A 351 0.96 -32.09 26.59
C SER A 351 1.10 -32.71 25.18
N LEU A 352 1.98 -33.70 25.02
CA LEU A 352 2.18 -34.36 23.71
C LEU A 352 0.87 -34.88 23.10
N GLY A 353 -0.04 -35.40 23.93
CA GLY A 353 -1.35 -35.87 23.49
C GLY A 353 -2.22 -34.73 22.95
N ASP A 354 -2.21 -33.58 23.60
CA ASP A 354 -2.95 -32.40 23.16
C ASP A 354 -2.32 -31.77 21.92
N VAL A 355 -1.00 -31.77 21.80
CA VAL A 355 -0.28 -31.34 20.59
C VAL A 355 -0.74 -32.14 19.37
N VAL A 356 -0.76 -33.47 19.47
CA VAL A 356 -1.19 -34.34 18.36
C VAL A 356 -2.65 -34.08 18.00
N ARG A 357 -3.52 -33.89 19.00
CA ARG A 357 -4.94 -33.56 18.81
C ARG A 357 -5.13 -32.22 18.12
N LEU A 358 -4.45 -31.17 18.59
CA LEU A 358 -4.48 -29.83 18.01
C LEU A 358 -4.01 -29.86 16.55
N LYS A 359 -2.86 -30.48 16.28
CA LYS A 359 -2.33 -30.59 14.91
C LYS A 359 -3.29 -31.29 13.97
N LYS A 360 -3.80 -32.47 14.35
CA LYS A 360 -4.71 -33.26 13.51
C LYS A 360 -6.03 -32.55 13.24
N HIS A 361 -6.55 -31.83 14.23
CA HIS A 361 -7.85 -31.17 14.12
C HIS A 361 -7.77 -29.72 13.61
N SER A 362 -6.59 -29.10 13.59
CA SER A 362 -6.37 -27.75 13.05
C SER A 362 -6.75 -27.65 11.58
N LEU A 363 -6.14 -28.49 10.73
CA LEU A 363 -6.44 -28.52 9.28
C LEU A 363 -7.88 -28.97 8.99
N LYS A 364 -8.42 -29.89 9.79
CA LYS A 364 -9.81 -30.35 9.65
C LYS A 364 -10.81 -29.26 10.00
N TRP A 365 -10.55 -28.51 11.07
CA TRP A 365 -11.37 -27.38 11.48
C TRP A 365 -11.27 -26.24 10.45
N TRP A 366 -10.05 -25.91 10.02
CA TRP A 366 -9.77 -24.85 9.04
C TRP A 366 -10.51 -25.04 7.71
N ASN A 367 -10.60 -26.28 7.22
CA ASN A 367 -11.35 -26.61 5.99
C ASN A 367 -12.83 -26.92 6.25
N GLY A 368 -13.23 -27.00 7.52
CA GLY A 368 -14.57 -27.39 7.95
C GLY A 368 -15.58 -26.24 7.92
N PRO A 369 -16.88 -26.55 8.06
CA PRO A 369 -17.93 -25.54 8.20
C PRO A 369 -17.75 -24.69 9.46
N ASP A 370 -17.13 -25.23 10.52
CA ASP A 370 -16.93 -24.55 11.81
C ASP A 370 -15.94 -23.36 11.76
N ALA A 371 -15.13 -23.26 10.70
CA ALA A 371 -14.18 -22.16 10.47
C ALA A 371 -14.70 -21.07 9.52
N LYS A 372 -15.84 -21.29 8.87
CA LYS A 372 -16.53 -20.33 8.00
C LYS A 372 -17.57 -19.54 8.79
#